data_AF-U5S1G7-F1
#
_entry.id   AF-U5S1G7-F1
#
_cell.length_a   1.000
_cell.length_b   1.000
_cell.length_c   1.000
_cell.angle_alpha   90.00
_cell.angle_beta   90.00
_cell.angle_gamma   90.00
#
_symmetry.space_group_name_H-M   'P 1'
#
loop_
_entity.id
_entity.type
_entity.pdbx_description
1 polymer ?
#
loop_
_entity_poly.entity_id
_entity_poly.type
_entity_poly.pdbx_seq_one_letter_code
_entity_poly.pdbx_strand_id
1 'polypeptide(L)'
;PTNPIDAGMFKFCSTCKKCAEVCPSSSINKASEPSWDCVTGPWNNPGIKGFKNNYASCFKYWLQGDTFGCGICQGSCVFTKFDNASVHEVGQCHRCYYISLIPS
;
A
#
# COMPACT_ATOMS: atom_id res chain seq x y z
N PRO A 1 18.18 7.39 16.44
CA PRO A 1 16.78 7.51 15.98
C PRO A 1 16.62 8.63 14.94
N THR A 2 15.98 8.34 13.81
CA THR A 2 15.58 9.36 12.82
C THR A 2 14.13 9.77 13.07
N ASN A 3 13.77 10.99 12.65
CA ASN A 3 12.39 11.44 12.74
C ASN A 3 11.49 10.67 11.76
N PRO A 4 10.20 10.47 12.09
CA PRO A 4 9.21 10.01 11.13
C PRO A 4 9.11 10.94 9.92
N ILE A 5 8.79 10.37 8.76
CA ILE A 5 8.58 11.12 7.51
C ILE A 5 7.08 11.19 7.25
N ASP A 6 6.58 12.37 6.88
CA ASP A 6 5.27 12.55 6.26
C ASP A 6 5.47 13.05 4.83
N ALA A 7 5.19 12.17 3.86
CA ALA A 7 5.25 12.46 2.43
C ALA A 7 3.85 12.67 1.81
N GLY A 8 2.82 12.88 2.63
CA GLY A 8 1.43 13.05 2.15
C GLY A 8 0.76 11.76 1.66
N MET A 9 1.33 10.59 1.98
CA MET A 9 0.85 9.28 1.52
C MET A 9 -0.62 9.02 1.92
N PHE A 10 -1.01 9.37 3.15
CA PHE A 10 -2.39 9.24 3.62
C PHE A 10 -3.35 10.13 2.83
N LYS A 11 -2.94 11.37 2.53
CA LYS A 11 -3.74 12.32 1.75
C LYS A 11 -3.89 11.86 0.30
N PHE A 12 -2.89 11.22 -0.28
CA PHE A 12 -2.99 10.65 -1.60
C PHE A 12 -3.95 9.44 -1.64
N CYS A 13 -3.84 8.55 -0.65
CA CYS A 13 -4.66 7.34 -0.57
C CYS A 13 -6.15 7.63 -0.31
N SER A 14 -6.50 8.79 0.30
CA SER A 14 -7.90 9.16 0.56
C SER A 14 -8.74 9.30 -0.72
N THR A 15 -8.10 9.60 -1.85
CA THR A 15 -8.75 9.74 -3.16
C THR A 15 -8.37 8.62 -4.13
N CYS A 16 -7.13 8.14 -4.12
CA CYS A 16 -6.62 7.20 -5.14
C CYS A 16 -7.40 5.87 -5.18
N LYS A 17 -7.49 5.16 -4.05
CA LYS A 17 -8.25 3.90 -3.86
C LYS A 17 -8.00 2.75 -4.86
N LYS A 18 -7.07 2.91 -5.81
CA LYS A 18 -6.79 1.95 -6.89
C LYS A 18 -6.57 0.53 -6.40
N CYS A 19 -5.80 0.35 -5.33
CA CYS A 19 -5.55 -0.97 -4.73
C CYS A 19 -6.85 -1.65 -4.25
N ALA A 20 -7.83 -0.88 -3.79
CA ALA A 20 -9.14 -1.38 -3.36
C ALA A 20 -10.10 -1.66 -4.52
N GLU A 21 -9.93 -0.97 -5.65
CA GLU A 21 -10.71 -1.21 -6.87
C GLU A 21 -10.30 -2.50 -7.56
N VAL A 22 -8.99 -2.78 -7.63
CA VAL A 22 -8.48 -3.97 -8.32
C VAL A 22 -8.45 -5.23 -7.44
N CYS A 23 -8.76 -5.11 -6.15
CA CYS A 23 -8.69 -6.23 -5.21
C CYS A 23 -9.78 -7.27 -5.51
N PRO A 24 -9.43 -8.50 -5.97
CA PRO A 24 -10.43 -9.49 -6.38
C PRO A 24 -11.34 -9.95 -5.23
N SER A 25 -10.79 -9.99 -4.02
CA SER A 25 -11.48 -10.39 -2.79
C SER A 25 -12.17 -9.25 -2.06
N SER A 26 -12.15 -8.02 -2.62
CA SER A 26 -12.72 -6.82 -1.99
C SER A 26 -12.27 -6.61 -0.54
N SER A 27 -11.01 -6.98 -0.24
CA SER A 27 -10.46 -7.00 1.12
C SER A 27 -9.97 -5.63 1.60
N ILE A 28 -9.64 -4.72 0.68
CA ILE A 28 -9.05 -3.42 1.02
C ILE A 28 -10.16 -2.40 1.27
N ASN A 29 -10.01 -1.65 2.34
CA ASN A 29 -10.95 -0.62 2.76
C ASN A 29 -11.00 0.55 1.75
N LYS A 30 -12.21 1.01 1.40
CA LYS A 30 -12.46 2.15 0.48
C LYS A 30 -12.79 3.46 1.19
N ALA A 31 -12.71 3.50 2.52
CA ALA A 31 -12.89 4.72 3.30
C ALA A 31 -11.88 5.77 2.86
N SER A 32 -12.31 7.04 2.84
CA SER A 32 -11.40 8.15 2.53
C SER A 32 -10.51 8.50 3.73
N GLU A 33 -10.93 8.15 4.95
CA GLU A 33 -10.21 8.45 6.18
C GLU A 33 -9.86 7.16 6.96
N PRO A 34 -8.68 7.11 7.61
CA PRO A 34 -8.32 5.99 8.46
C PRO A 34 -9.14 6.02 9.76
N SER A 35 -9.38 4.84 10.33
CA SER A 35 -10.16 4.68 11.56
C SER A 35 -9.32 4.09 12.70
N TRP A 36 -9.72 4.39 13.93
CA TRP A 36 -9.27 3.70 15.13
C TRP A 36 -9.97 2.35 15.30
N ASP A 37 -11.19 2.24 14.79
CA ASP A 37 -12.07 1.09 14.98
C ASP A 37 -11.70 -0.07 14.07
N CYS A 38 -11.54 -1.27 14.65
CA CYS A 38 -11.22 -2.50 13.93
C CYS A 38 -12.44 -3.13 13.25
N VAL A 39 -13.16 -2.33 12.44
CA VAL A 39 -14.46 -2.69 11.85
C VAL A 39 -14.44 -3.91 10.94
N THR A 40 -13.27 -4.26 10.39
CA THR A 40 -13.14 -5.39 9.46
C THR A 40 -12.85 -6.71 10.16
N GLY A 41 -12.45 -6.71 11.44
CA GLY A 41 -12.23 -7.93 12.21
C GLY A 41 -11.10 -7.83 13.25
N PRO A 42 -10.99 -8.83 14.14
CA PRO A 42 -10.10 -8.83 15.31
C PRO A 42 -8.61 -8.93 14.98
N TRP A 43 -8.25 -9.27 13.74
CA TRP A 43 -6.86 -9.31 13.26
C TRP A 43 -6.24 -7.93 13.07
N ASN A 44 -7.03 -6.86 13.12
CA ASN A 44 -6.51 -5.50 13.11
C ASN A 44 -6.09 -5.08 14.52
N ASN A 45 -4.89 -4.55 14.68
CA ASN A 45 -4.42 -4.06 15.97
C ASN A 45 -5.28 -2.87 16.47
N PRO A 46 -5.94 -2.97 17.63
CA PRO A 46 -6.64 -1.84 18.25
C PRO A 46 -5.66 -0.74 18.69
N GLY A 47 -6.13 0.49 18.81
CA GLY A 47 -5.31 1.61 19.30
C GLY A 47 -4.31 2.18 18.28
N ILE A 48 -4.37 1.77 17.02
CA ILE A 48 -3.59 2.36 15.92
C ILE A 48 -4.55 2.88 14.86
N LYS A 49 -4.48 4.17 14.51
CA LYS A 49 -5.28 4.75 13.43
C LYS A 49 -4.78 4.23 12.07
N GLY A 50 -5.65 3.65 11.26
CA GLY A 50 -5.26 3.14 9.95
C GLY A 50 -6.43 2.68 9.10
N PHE A 51 -6.17 2.37 7.83
CA PHE A 51 -7.14 1.72 6.96
C PHE A 51 -7.23 0.23 7.33
N LYS A 52 -8.29 -0.13 8.05
CA LYS A 52 -8.48 -1.49 8.55
C LYS A 52 -9.02 -2.39 7.44
N ASN A 53 -8.19 -3.32 6.95
CA ASN A 53 -8.54 -4.23 5.85
C ASN A 53 -9.11 -5.56 6.35
N ASN A 54 -9.91 -6.23 5.51
CA ASN A 54 -10.38 -7.58 5.77
C ASN A 54 -9.32 -8.59 5.35
N TYR A 55 -8.38 -8.89 6.26
CA TYR A 55 -7.29 -9.82 5.99
C TYR A 55 -7.77 -11.29 5.91
N ALA A 56 -8.92 -11.63 6.49
CA ALA A 56 -9.49 -12.97 6.37
C ALA A 56 -9.94 -13.26 4.93
N SER A 57 -10.64 -12.32 4.27
CA SER A 57 -10.99 -12.50 2.85
C SER A 57 -9.78 -12.43 1.93
N CYS A 58 -8.76 -11.66 2.29
CA CYS A 58 -7.50 -11.59 1.54
C CYS A 58 -6.78 -12.95 1.58
N PHE A 59 -6.65 -13.53 2.77
CA PHE A 59 -6.00 -14.83 2.96
C PHE A 59 -6.81 -15.96 2.31
N LYS A 60 -8.15 -15.91 2.39
CA LYS A 60 -9.01 -16.88 1.68
C LYS A 60 -8.73 -16.87 0.17
N TYR A 61 -8.58 -15.70 -0.43
CA TYR A 61 -8.24 -15.59 -1.85
C TYR A 61 -6.82 -16.10 -2.16
N TRP A 62 -5.85 -15.84 -1.27
CA TRP A 62 -4.50 -16.40 -1.43
C TRP A 62 -4.50 -17.93 -1.50
N LEU A 63 -5.38 -18.58 -0.73
CA LEU A 63 -5.50 -20.05 -0.71
C LEU A 63 -6.26 -20.63 -1.91
N GLN A 64 -6.94 -19.80 -2.70
CA GLN A 64 -7.70 -20.23 -3.88
C GLN A 64 -6.89 -20.21 -5.17
N GLY A 65 -5.76 -19.51 -5.19
CA GLY A 65 -4.93 -19.38 -6.39
C GLY A 65 -3.94 -20.53 -6.57
N ASP A 66 -3.54 -20.77 -7.82
CA ASP A 66 -2.53 -21.78 -8.19
C ASP A 66 -1.10 -21.38 -7.78
N THR A 67 -0.91 -20.10 -7.41
CA THR A 67 0.35 -19.53 -6.92
C THR A 67 0.20 -19.06 -5.48
N PHE A 68 1.19 -19.36 -4.64
CA PHE A 68 1.26 -18.83 -3.28
C PHE A 68 1.34 -17.29 -3.30
N GLY A 69 0.29 -16.64 -2.78
CA GLY A 69 0.20 -15.17 -2.66
C GLY A 69 -0.58 -14.48 -3.77
N CYS A 70 -1.09 -13.27 -3.49
CA CYS A 70 -1.83 -12.44 -4.46
C CYS A 70 -1.01 -11.25 -4.97
N GLY A 71 -0.59 -10.34 -4.10
CA GLY A 71 0.28 -9.21 -4.46
C GLY A 71 -0.30 -8.15 -5.41
N ILE A 72 -1.52 -8.31 -5.95
CA ILE A 72 -2.12 -7.41 -6.95
C ILE A 72 -2.20 -5.95 -6.46
N CYS A 73 -2.50 -5.73 -5.17
CA CYS A 73 -2.54 -4.39 -4.59
C CYS A 73 -1.17 -3.70 -4.61
N GLN A 74 -0.08 -4.43 -4.38
CA GLN A 74 1.28 -3.92 -4.48
C GLN A 74 1.66 -3.67 -5.95
N GLY A 75 1.37 -4.63 -6.83
CA GLY A 75 1.68 -4.52 -8.26
C GLY A 75 0.92 -3.40 -8.99
N SER A 76 -0.28 -3.04 -8.52
CA SER A 76 -1.11 -1.98 -9.11
C SER A 76 -0.87 -0.58 -8.53
N CYS A 77 -0.21 -0.49 -7.37
CA CYS A 77 0.07 0.77 -6.69
C CYS A 77 0.86 1.72 -7.59
N VAL A 78 0.53 3.01 -7.54
CA VAL A 78 1.28 4.02 -8.32
C VAL A 78 2.70 4.22 -7.78
N PHE A 79 2.91 4.02 -6.47
CA PHE A 79 4.21 4.17 -5.82
C PHE A 79 5.18 3.01 -6.08
N THR A 80 4.72 1.93 -6.71
CA THR A 80 5.59 0.82 -7.14
C THR A 80 6.05 0.99 -8.58
N LYS A 81 5.59 2.03 -9.27
CA LYS A 81 6.12 2.42 -10.58
C LYS A 81 7.31 3.33 -10.30
N PHE A 82 8.50 2.91 -10.70
CA PHE A 82 9.74 3.66 -10.54
C PHE A 82 9.74 4.92 -11.43
N ASP A 83 10.55 4.95 -12.48
CA ASP A 83 10.70 6.13 -13.36
C ASP A 83 9.40 6.56 -14.08
N ASN A 84 8.38 5.70 -14.08
CA ASN A 84 7.07 5.95 -14.72
C ASN A 84 6.01 6.51 -13.76
N ALA A 85 6.30 6.73 -12.47
CA ALA A 85 5.39 7.45 -11.58
C ALA A 85 5.55 8.96 -11.77
N SER A 86 4.44 9.69 -11.92
CA SER A 86 4.39 11.15 -12.13
C SER A 86 5.03 11.99 -11.01
N VAL A 87 5.45 11.37 -9.91
CA VAL A 87 6.16 12.00 -8.79
C VAL A 87 7.68 11.98 -8.94
N HIS A 88 8.24 11.25 -9.91
CA HIS A 88 9.70 11.16 -10.07
C HIS A 88 10.36 12.50 -10.41
N GLU A 89 9.64 13.42 -11.08
CA GLU A 89 10.14 14.79 -11.34
C GLU A 89 9.98 15.74 -10.15
N VAL A 90 9.04 15.47 -9.23
CA VAL A 90 8.69 16.37 -8.12
C VAL A 90 9.33 15.94 -6.79
N GLY A 91 9.79 14.69 -6.70
CA GLY A 91 10.23 14.04 -5.46
C GLY A 91 11.66 13.53 -5.44
N GLN A 92 12.57 13.99 -6.31
CA GLN A 92 13.99 13.65 -6.19
C GLN A 92 14.56 14.19 -4.87
N CYS A 93 14.46 13.39 -3.82
CA CYS A 93 15.41 13.44 -2.73
C CYS A 93 16.75 12.95 -3.30
N HIS A 94 17.72 13.85 -3.40
CA HIS A 94 19.06 13.69 -4.00
C HIS A 94 19.95 12.62 -3.30
N ARG A 95 19.48 11.39 -3.09
CA ARG A 95 20.26 10.34 -2.42
C ARG A 95 20.22 8.95 -3.07
N CYS A 96 19.56 8.79 -4.21
CA CYS A 96 19.57 7.53 -4.96
C CYS A 96 20.73 7.39 -5.98
N TYR A 97 21.77 8.21 -5.91
CA TYR A 97 22.94 8.09 -6.80
C TYR A 97 23.93 6.96 -6.44
N TYR A 98 23.70 6.21 -5.35
CA TYR A 98 24.71 5.25 -4.86
C TYR A 98 24.48 3.78 -5.24
N ILE A 99 23.38 3.44 -5.92
CA ILE A 99 23.09 2.05 -6.32
C ILE A 99 23.41 1.76 -7.80
N SER A 100 23.69 2.78 -8.61
CA SER A 100 23.97 2.63 -10.05
C SER A 100 25.44 2.32 -10.40
N LEU A 101 26.31 2.03 -9.41
CA LEU A 101 27.75 1.85 -9.64
C LEU A 101 28.31 0.48 -9.21
N ILE A 102 27.52 -0.60 -9.30
CA ILE A 102 28.10 -1.95 -9.29
C ILE A 102 28.03 -2.51 -10.71
N PRO A 103 29.11 -2.38 -11.50
CA PRO A 103 29.28 -3.13 -12.74
C PRO A 103 29.85 -4.52 -12.45
N SER A 104 29.05 -5.55 -12.71
CA SER A 104 29.39 -6.85 -13.33
C SER A 104 28.39 -7.91 -12.87
#